data_AF-A0A7C4KYU4-F1
#
_entry.id   AF-A0A7C4KYU4-F1
#
_cell.length_a   1.000
_cell.length_b   1.000
_cell.length_c   1.000
_cell.angle_alpha   90.00
_cell.angle_beta   90.00
_cell.angle_gamma   90.00
#
_symmetry.space_group_name_H-M   'P 1'
#
loop_
_entity.id
_entity.type
_entity.pdbx_description
1 polymer ?
#
loop_
_entity_poly.entity_id
_entity_poly.type
_entity_poly.pdbx_seq_one_letter_code
_entity_poly.pdbx_strand_id
1 'polypeptide(L)'
;MHTLTKASPRFAIQQFFWIAMDWLYPPSCAGCGKNGERLCRSCLQQITPIDHQTSCPRCDLPQVNHLCPDCQSQPPVFEQLRSYSVYDGSLRRAIHRLKYENDLPLADTLCRFLISLFAEQNW
;
A
#
# COMPACT_ATOMS: atom_id res chain seq x y z
N MET A 1 2.86 -36.39 -13.60
CA MET A 1 3.02 -35.85 -14.98
C MET A 1 2.01 -34.72 -15.14
N HIS A 2 2.35 -33.52 -14.68
CA HIS A 2 1.47 -32.35 -14.81
C HIS A 2 1.69 -31.71 -16.18
N THR A 3 0.60 -31.62 -16.92
CA THR A 3 0.49 -31.07 -18.27
C THR A 3 0.88 -29.59 -18.27
N LEU A 4 2.00 -29.28 -18.93
CA LEU A 4 2.36 -27.91 -19.28
C LEU A 4 1.30 -27.36 -20.23
N THR A 5 0.45 -26.48 -19.71
CA THR A 5 -0.47 -25.65 -20.47
C THR A 5 0.34 -24.87 -21.50
N LYS A 6 0.21 -25.26 -22.76
CA LYS A 6 0.89 -24.64 -23.90
C LYS A 6 0.36 -23.21 -24.05
N ALA A 7 1.08 -22.23 -23.48
CA ALA A 7 0.76 -20.83 -23.64
C ALA A 7 0.71 -20.49 -25.13
N SER A 8 -0.39 -19.88 -25.58
CA SER A 8 -0.59 -19.56 -26.99
C SER A 8 0.50 -18.60 -27.49
N PRO A 9 0.92 -18.65 -28.77
CA PRO A 9 2.01 -17.81 -29.29
C PRO A 9 1.71 -16.31 -29.20
N ARG A 10 0.43 -15.92 -29.06
CA ARG A 10 0.00 -14.54 -28.84
C ARG A 10 0.38 -14.03 -27.44
N PHE A 11 0.37 -14.90 -26.43
CA PHE A 11 0.82 -14.54 -25.07
C PHE A 11 2.33 -14.29 -25.02
N ALA A 12 3.12 -15.09 -25.75
CA ALA A 12 4.58 -14.95 -25.74
C ALA A 12 5.06 -13.61 -26.34
N ILE A 13 4.45 -13.17 -27.44
CA ILE A 13 4.77 -11.87 -28.07
C ILE A 13 4.35 -10.71 -27.18
N GLN A 14 3.16 -10.79 -26.57
CA GLN A 14 2.66 -9.78 -25.65
C GLN A 14 3.54 -9.68 -24.40
N GLN A 15 4.01 -10.81 -23.86
CA GLN A 15 4.88 -10.86 -22.71
C GLN A 15 6.28 -10.29 -23.00
N PHE A 16 6.84 -10.58 -24.19
CA PHE A 16 8.11 -10.00 -24.61
C PHE A 16 8.03 -8.47 -24.80
N PHE A 17 6.91 -7.97 -25.34
CA PHE A 17 6.69 -6.54 -25.48
C PHE A 17 6.65 -5.81 -24.12
N TRP A 18 5.93 -6.36 -23.13
CA TRP A 18 5.91 -5.78 -21.78
C TRP A 18 7.29 -5.81 -21.12
N ILE A 19 8.04 -6.91 -21.25
CA ILE A 19 9.41 -7.00 -20.72
C ILE A 19 10.34 -5.95 -21.39
N ALA A 20 10.23 -5.76 -22.71
CA ALA A 20 11.00 -4.75 -23.41
C ALA A 20 10.59 -3.31 -22.99
N MET A 21 9.30 -3.07 -22.76
CA MET A 21 8.79 -1.80 -22.24
C MET A 21 9.26 -1.53 -20.81
N ASP A 22 9.27 -2.54 -19.93
CA ASP A 22 9.79 -2.43 -18.57
C ASP A 22 11.30 -2.17 -18.55
N TRP A 23 12.04 -2.63 -19.57
CA TRP A 23 13.46 -2.31 -19.72
C TRP A 23 13.69 -0.88 -20.23
N LEU A 24 12.84 -0.40 -21.14
CA LEU A 24 12.92 0.95 -21.70
C LEU A 24 12.39 2.02 -20.73
N TYR A 25 11.41 1.66 -19.89
CA TYR A 25 10.76 2.51 -18.89
C TYR A 25 10.69 1.76 -17.55
N PRO A 26 11.83 1.57 -16.86
CA PRO A 26 11.82 0.90 -15.58
C PRO A 26 10.94 1.67 -14.59
N PRO A 27 10.16 0.97 -13.75
CA PRO A 27 9.32 1.64 -12.77
C PRO A 27 10.20 2.49 -11.84
N SER A 28 9.77 3.73 -11.58
CA SER A 28 10.44 4.62 -10.64
C SER A 28 9.80 4.52 -9.27
N CYS A 29 10.63 4.46 -8.23
CA CYS A 29 10.19 4.40 -6.85
C CYS A 29 9.39 5.66 -6.49
N ALA A 30 8.16 5.48 -6.04
CA ALA A 30 7.29 6.58 -5.65
C ALA A 30 7.80 7.39 -4.46
N GLY A 31 8.64 6.77 -3.60
CA GLY A 31 9.29 7.45 -2.49
C GLY A 31 10.49 8.29 -2.94
N CYS A 32 11.54 7.65 -3.48
CA CYS A 32 12.83 8.30 -3.71
C CYS A 32 13.21 8.51 -5.18
N GLY A 33 12.41 8.03 -6.13
CA GLY A 33 12.66 8.15 -7.57
C GLY A 33 13.65 7.15 -8.16
N LYS A 34 14.26 6.27 -7.36
CA LYS A 34 15.16 5.22 -7.86
C LYS A 34 14.44 4.26 -8.82
N ASN A 35 15.10 3.89 -9.91
CA ASN A 35 14.55 2.96 -10.89
C ASN A 35 14.60 1.50 -10.39
N GLY A 36 13.66 0.68 -10.86
CA GLY A 36 13.64 -0.78 -10.70
C GLY A 36 12.50 -1.30 -9.84
N GLU A 37 12.02 -0.53 -8.87
CA GLU A 37 10.92 -0.91 -7.98
C GLU A 37 9.94 0.25 -7.84
N ARG A 38 8.63 -0.05 -7.83
CA ARG A 38 7.57 0.96 -7.61
C ARG A 38 7.65 1.60 -6.23
N LEU A 39 8.09 0.83 -5.23
CA LEU A 39 8.43 1.33 -3.91
C LEU A 39 9.61 0.52 -3.39
N CYS A 40 10.79 1.14 -3.37
CA CYS A 40 12.01 0.39 -3.05
C CYS A 40 12.09 -0.02 -1.58
N ARG A 41 12.90 -1.05 -1.28
CA ARG A 41 13.09 -1.55 0.10
C ARG A 41 13.41 -0.46 1.13
N SER A 42 14.26 0.51 0.79
CA SER A 42 14.58 1.61 1.71
C SER A 42 13.40 2.54 1.99
N CYS A 43 12.52 2.76 1.00
CA CYS A 43 11.30 3.54 1.19
C CYS A 43 10.21 2.75 1.92
N LEU A 44 10.17 1.43 1.73
CA LEU A 44 9.29 0.54 2.49
C LEU A 44 9.65 0.54 3.98
N GLN A 45 10.93 0.46 4.32
CA GLN A 45 11.40 0.46 5.72
C GLN A 45 11.14 1.77 6.46
N GLN A 46 10.86 2.87 5.75
CA GLN A 46 10.46 4.15 6.36
C GLN A 46 8.98 4.17 6.76
N ILE A 47 8.17 3.25 6.22
CA ILE A 47 6.74 3.17 6.52
C ILE A 47 6.61 2.32 7.77
N THR A 48 6.15 2.95 8.86
CA THR A 48 6.02 2.28 10.16
C THR A 48 4.54 2.00 10.40
N PRO A 49 4.16 0.71 10.56
CA PRO A 49 2.78 0.38 10.90
C PRO A 49 2.34 1.02 12.21
N ILE A 50 1.06 1.39 12.32
CA ILE A 50 0.48 1.90 13.56
C ILE A 50 0.32 0.73 14.55
N ASP A 51 0.73 0.95 15.79
CA ASP A 51 0.42 0.03 16.88
C ASP A 51 -1.01 0.26 17.38
N HIS A 52 -1.91 -0.62 16.97
CA HIS A 52 -3.34 -0.53 17.32
C HIS A 52 -3.63 -0.81 18.80
N GLN A 53 -2.69 -1.43 19.55
CA GLN A 53 -2.86 -1.65 20.98
C GLN A 53 -2.69 -0.35 21.78
N THR A 54 -1.90 0.58 21.24
CA THR A 54 -1.65 1.90 21.83
C THR A 54 -2.36 3.03 21.09
N SER A 55 -3.38 2.69 20.31
CA SER A 55 -4.17 3.65 19.53
C SER A 55 -5.62 3.70 20.00
N CYS A 56 -6.28 4.82 19.75
CA CYS A 56 -7.69 5.00 20.13
C CYS A 56 -8.52 3.87 19.49
N PRO A 57 -9.30 3.10 20.27
CA PRO A 57 -9.98 1.92 19.75
C PRO A 57 -10.99 2.27 18.65
N ARG A 58 -11.48 3.51 18.61
CA ARG A 58 -12.48 3.98 17.65
C ARG A 58 -11.88 4.64 16.41
N CYS A 59 -11.12 5.73 16.56
CA CYS A 59 -10.58 6.50 15.43
C CYS A 59 -9.13 6.17 15.06
N ASP A 60 -8.48 5.25 15.77
CA ASP A 60 -7.08 4.84 15.55
C ASP A 60 -6.03 5.94 15.74
N LEU A 61 -6.36 6.97 16.52
CA LEU A 61 -5.39 8.01 16.89
C LEU A 61 -4.24 7.37 17.69
N PRO A 62 -2.97 7.46 17.22
CA PRO A 62 -1.84 6.81 17.89
C PRO A 62 -1.54 7.39 19.27
N GLN A 63 -0.88 6.59 20.11
CA GLN A 63 -0.45 6.94 21.48
C GLN A 63 -1.61 7.31 22.42
N VAL A 64 -2.79 6.73 22.19
CA VAL A 64 -3.96 6.85 23.06
C VAL A 64 -4.47 5.45 23.38
N ASN A 65 -4.16 4.93 24.56
CA ASN A 65 -4.57 3.57 24.97
C ASN A 65 -6.07 3.49 25.39
N HIS A 66 -6.86 4.50 25.08
CA HIS A 66 -8.27 4.63 25.44
C HIS A 66 -9.01 5.45 24.38
N LEU A 67 -10.32 5.67 24.53
CA LEU A 67 -11.06 6.58 23.65
C LEU A 67 -10.45 7.99 23.74
N CYS A 68 -10.00 8.56 22.63
CA CYS A 68 -9.49 9.93 22.62
C CYS A 68 -10.58 10.95 23.00
N PRO A 69 -10.22 12.16 23.48
CA PRO A 69 -11.19 13.18 23.88
C PRO A 69 -12.24 13.47 22.80
N ASP A 70 -11.82 13.57 21.53
CA ASP A 70 -12.72 13.84 20.41
C ASP A 70 -13.77 12.75 20.23
N CYS A 71 -13.37 11.47 20.34
CA CYS A 71 -14.28 10.33 20.26
C CYS A 71 -15.21 10.22 21.48
N GLN A 72 -14.84 10.80 22.63
CA GLN A 72 -15.70 10.85 23.81
C GLN A 72 -16.73 12.00 23.69
N SER A 73 -16.29 13.18 23.27
CA SER A 73 -17.16 14.37 23.17
C SER A 73 -18.09 14.32 21.98
N GLN A 74 -17.61 13.81 20.85
CA GLN A 74 -18.35 13.75 19.60
C GLN A 74 -18.08 12.41 18.90
N PRO A 75 -18.74 11.33 19.33
CA PRO A 75 -18.49 10.00 18.79
C PRO A 75 -18.75 9.99 17.27
N PRO A 76 -17.82 9.48 16.46
CA PRO A 76 -18.02 9.37 15.02
C PRO A 76 -19.13 8.36 14.69
N VAL A 77 -19.74 8.53 13.52
CA VAL A 77 -20.82 7.65 13.01
C VAL A 77 -20.39 6.21 12.76
N PHE A 78 -19.08 5.98 12.57
CA PHE A 78 -18.52 4.64 12.41
C PHE A 78 -18.20 3.99 13.77
N GLU A 79 -18.18 2.66 13.77
CA GLU A 79 -17.83 1.86 14.94
C GLU A 79 -16.31 1.82 15.15
N GLN A 80 -15.56 1.63 14.07
CA GLN A 80 -14.12 1.45 14.13
C GLN A 80 -13.46 1.92 12.84
N LEU A 81 -12.31 2.57 12.96
CA LEU A 81 -11.40 2.92 11.87
C LEU A 81 -10.02 2.33 12.18
N ARG A 82 -9.29 1.92 11.14
CA ARG A 82 -7.90 1.48 11.23
C ARG A 82 -7.10 2.06 10.08
N SER A 83 -5.90 2.54 10.40
CA SER A 83 -4.95 3.13 9.47
C SER A 83 -3.68 2.31 9.48
N TYR A 84 -3.13 2.00 8.30
CA TYR A 84 -1.91 1.20 8.25
C TYR A 84 -0.70 1.94 8.82
N SER A 85 -0.52 3.21 8.47
CA SER A 85 0.62 4.05 8.86
C SER A 85 0.21 5.51 8.88
N VAL A 86 0.98 6.36 9.54
CA VAL A 86 0.85 7.82 9.45
C VAL A 86 1.05 8.26 7.99
N TYR A 87 0.27 9.25 7.56
CA TYR A 87 0.31 9.80 6.20
C TYR A 87 1.52 10.73 5.99
N ASP A 88 2.71 10.15 5.90
CA ASP A 88 3.95 10.91 5.75
C ASP A 88 4.95 10.29 4.74
N GLY A 89 6.09 10.95 4.57
CA GLY A 89 7.28 10.35 3.96
C GLY A 89 7.09 9.71 2.58
N SER A 90 7.55 8.47 2.45
CA SER A 90 7.44 7.67 1.23
C SER A 90 5.99 7.24 0.94
N LEU A 91 5.21 6.93 1.99
CA LEU A 91 3.81 6.51 1.85
C LEU A 91 2.94 7.62 1.28
N ARG A 92 3.06 8.84 1.82
CA ARG A 92 2.34 10.03 1.33
C ARG A 92 2.61 10.26 -0.15
N ARG A 93 3.88 10.19 -0.58
CA ARG A 93 4.27 10.35 -1.99
C ARG A 93 3.69 9.25 -2.88
N ALA A 94 3.71 8.00 -2.41
CA ALA A 94 3.09 6.89 -3.14
C ALA A 94 1.57 7.05 -3.30
N ILE A 95 0.86 7.42 -2.23
CA ILE A 95 -0.57 7.69 -2.29
C ILE A 95 -0.88 8.87 -3.21
N HIS A 96 -0.05 9.92 -3.17
CA HIS A 96 -0.21 11.09 -4.04
C HIS A 96 -0.09 10.73 -5.52
N ARG A 97 0.97 9.97 -5.88
CA ARG A 97 1.18 9.49 -7.26
C ARG A 97 0.01 8.63 -7.74
N LEU A 98 -0.49 7.74 -6.89
CA LEU A 98 -1.68 6.96 -7.21
C LEU A 98 -2.91 7.86 -7.45
N LYS A 99 -3.18 8.80 -6.53
CA LYS A 99 -4.41 9.62 -6.55
C LYS A 99 -4.45 10.68 -7.65
N TYR A 100 -3.29 11.28 -7.98
CA TYR A 100 -3.24 12.48 -8.80
C TYR A 100 -2.39 12.35 -10.08
N GLU A 101 -1.48 11.38 -10.13
CA GLU A 101 -0.59 11.19 -11.29
C GLU A 101 -0.96 9.92 -12.09
N ASN A 102 -2.07 9.26 -11.73
CA ASN A 102 -2.59 8.07 -12.39
C ASN A 102 -1.58 6.90 -12.44
N ASP A 103 -0.72 6.81 -11.43
CA ASP A 103 0.23 5.70 -11.27
C ASP A 103 -0.48 4.45 -10.69
N LEU A 104 -1.40 3.91 -11.48
CA LEU A 104 -2.25 2.77 -11.12
C LEU A 104 -1.48 1.53 -10.65
N PRO A 105 -0.29 1.20 -11.20
CA PRO A 105 0.48 0.05 -10.71
C PRO A 105 0.90 0.16 -9.24
N LEU A 106 0.92 1.36 -8.63
CA LEU A 106 1.12 1.51 -7.19
C LEU A 106 -0.01 0.93 -6.35
N ALA A 107 -1.22 0.79 -6.92
CA ALA A 107 -2.36 0.22 -6.22
C ALA A 107 -2.06 -1.21 -5.73
N ASP A 108 -1.40 -2.05 -6.53
CA ASP A 108 -1.03 -3.42 -6.10
C ASP A 108 -0.11 -3.38 -4.86
N THR A 109 0.81 -2.43 -4.82
CA THR A 109 1.74 -2.29 -3.69
C THR A 109 1.02 -1.78 -2.44
N LEU A 110 0.19 -0.74 -2.57
CA LEU A 110 -0.51 -0.11 -1.44
C LEU A 110 -1.63 -1.01 -0.89
N CYS A 111 -2.32 -1.78 -1.74
CA CYS A 111 -3.35 -2.71 -1.31
C CYS A 111 -2.81 -3.81 -0.39
N ARG A 112 -1.55 -4.24 -0.56
CA ARG A 112 -0.93 -5.25 0.31
C ARG A 112 -0.88 -4.81 1.78
N PHE A 113 -0.70 -3.51 2.03
CA PHE A 113 -0.75 -2.95 3.38
C PHE A 113 -2.15 -3.02 3.99
N LEU A 114 -3.19 -2.78 3.19
CA LEU A 114 -4.58 -2.86 3.64
C LEU A 114 -5.01 -4.32 3.86
N ILE A 115 -4.54 -5.24 3.00
CA ILE A 115 -4.79 -6.68 3.15
C ILE A 115 -4.14 -7.21 4.43
N SER A 116 -2.89 -6.84 4.73
CA SER A 116 -2.23 -7.25 5.98
C SER A 116 -2.95 -6.68 7.20
N LEU A 117 -3.34 -5.40 7.14
CA LEU A 117 -4.10 -4.75 8.21
C LEU A 117 -5.43 -5.47 8.48
N PHE A 118 -6.18 -5.79 7.41
CA PHE A 118 -7.45 -6.51 7.51
C PHE A 118 -7.28 -7.88 8.18
N ALA A 119 -6.25 -8.63 7.78
CA ALA A 119 -5.94 -9.93 8.37
C ALA A 119 -5.53 -9.83 9.85
N GLU A 120 -4.78 -8.81 10.25
CA GLU A 120 -4.33 -8.60 11.64
C GLU A 120 -5.49 -8.21 12.57
N GLN A 121 -6.47 -7.45 12.07
CA GLN A 121 -7.61 -6.97 12.87
C GLN A 121 -8.75 -7.98 12.99
N ASN A 122 -8.70 -9.11 12.26
CA ASN A 122 -9.77 -10.12 12.19
C ASN A 122 -11.15 -9.52 11.84
N TRP A 123 -11.16 -8.59 10.87
CA TRP A 123 -12.39 -8.14 10.23
C TRP A 123 -12.88 -9.16 9.18
#